data_AF-A0A128FK48-F1
#
_entry.id   AF-A0A128FK48-F1
#
_cell.length_a   1.000
_cell.length_b   1.000
_cell.length_c   1.000
_cell.angle_alpha   90.00
_cell.angle_beta   90.00
_cell.angle_gamma   90.00
#
_symmetry.space_group_name_H-M   'P 1'
#
loop_
_entity.id
_entity.type
_entity.pdbx_description
1 polymer ?
#
loop_
_entity_poly.entity_id
_entity_poly.type
_entity_poly.pdbx_seq_one_letter_code
_entity_poly.pdbx_strand_id
1 'polypeptide(L)'
;MDGSELQLDQQIIIKPITSKGNLFTLANYSTGANGHYKVALTGTTPELEVTEGNFMETLVLFDANPTLDNAQALGIYLVSEGWGFVRDLLVSDDITDSMRSSLIFALERSGEQEAEYVLSSIIEDDALAETDRLRAIMSISKMGEINSQIALSTLQNMLNHSNSLLAQTAMLNIGILGKQNPRMTSEVTGFLANKLASSGAGYSELLAIANLGNAELDNRVLPYLDSEYADERQVAAKMLSRNPEMQSRLLNQMLNDSHPNVVKAITAGIETNTQNLKLSETYQAQLRNRIGSPDILTPTRDLLFAFLANNAQPTELNKSIARKILETPDVSESTLALAQDLINR
;
A
#
# COMPACT_ATOMS: atom_id res chain seq x y z
N MET A 1 37.85 56.25 -11.13
CA MET A 1 36.64 55.83 -10.43
C MET A 1 36.90 54.41 -10.01
N ASP A 2 37.13 54.19 -8.72
CA ASP A 2 37.47 52.86 -8.17
C ASP A 2 36.25 51.95 -8.24
N GLY A 3 36.45 50.78 -8.86
CA GLY A 3 35.47 49.70 -8.90
C GLY A 3 35.62 48.85 -7.66
N SER A 4 34.81 49.12 -6.63
CA SER A 4 34.60 48.18 -5.54
C SER A 4 33.50 47.19 -5.94
N GLU A 5 33.86 45.91 -6.07
CA GLU A 5 32.90 44.82 -6.21
C GLU A 5 31.97 44.78 -4.99
N LEU A 6 30.66 44.78 -5.25
CA LEU A 6 29.63 44.62 -4.22
C LEU A 6 29.64 43.17 -3.73
N GLN A 7 30.08 42.94 -2.49
CA GLN A 7 29.84 41.69 -1.79
C GLN A 7 28.45 41.67 -1.18
N LEU A 8 27.69 40.63 -1.50
CA LEU A 8 26.33 40.43 -1.02
C LEU A 8 26.37 39.37 0.11
N ASP A 9 26.32 39.84 1.36
CA ASP A 9 26.23 38.97 2.53
C ASP A 9 24.77 38.55 2.74
N GLN A 10 24.45 37.28 2.45
CA GLN A 10 23.15 36.69 2.73
C GLN A 10 23.18 35.98 4.09
N GLN A 11 22.49 36.54 5.08
CA GLN A 11 22.21 35.83 6.34
C GLN A 11 20.89 35.09 6.25
N ILE A 12 20.94 33.76 6.40
CA ILE A 12 19.76 32.90 6.54
C ILE A 12 19.59 32.58 8.03
N ILE A 13 18.50 33.06 8.62
CA ILE A 13 18.13 32.72 10.00
C ILE A 13 17.15 31.55 9.93
N ILE A 14 17.63 30.35 10.25
CA ILE A 14 16.76 29.18 10.41
C ILE A 14 16.21 29.18 11.83
N LYS A 15 14.90 29.36 11.98
CA LYS A 15 14.20 29.10 13.23
C LYS A 15 13.60 27.70 13.18
N PRO A 16 14.13 26.73 13.95
CA PRO A 16 13.51 25.42 14.06
C PRO A 16 12.10 25.57 14.61
N ILE A 17 11.13 24.93 13.98
CA ILE A 17 9.78 24.84 14.52
C ILE A 17 9.85 23.81 15.65
N THR A 18 9.72 24.25 16.89
CA THR A 18 9.55 23.34 18.02
C THR A 18 8.19 22.67 17.86
N SER A 19 8.15 21.36 17.55
CA SER A 19 6.87 20.68 17.38
C SER A 19 6.10 20.72 18.71
N LYS A 20 4.91 21.34 18.70
CA LYS A 20 3.97 21.18 19.80
C LYS A 20 3.40 19.77 19.73
N GLY A 21 4.00 18.87 20.50
CA GLY A 21 3.48 17.52 20.73
C GLY A 21 4.00 16.45 19.77
N ASN A 22 3.62 15.21 20.12
CA ASN A 22 4.04 13.92 19.56
C ASN A 22 3.64 13.69 18.08
N LEU A 23 3.37 14.75 17.30
CA LEU A 23 2.91 14.67 15.91
C LEU A 23 3.95 14.01 14.98
N PHE A 24 5.24 14.11 15.31
CA PHE A 24 6.34 13.56 14.50
C PHE A 24 6.98 12.29 15.08
N THR A 25 6.31 11.57 15.99
CA THR A 25 6.85 10.27 16.44
C THR A 25 6.83 9.28 15.28
N LEU A 26 7.90 8.49 15.12
CA LEU A 26 8.03 7.46 14.07
C LEU A 26 6.82 6.51 14.00
N ALA A 27 6.15 6.27 15.14
CA ALA A 27 4.92 5.49 15.22
C ALA A 27 3.78 6.05 14.34
N ASN A 28 3.68 7.37 14.18
CA ASN A 28 2.68 8.04 13.34
C ASN A 28 2.96 7.89 11.83
N TYR A 29 4.14 7.37 11.46
CA TYR A 29 4.53 7.10 10.07
C TYR A 29 4.66 5.61 9.75
N SER A 30 4.18 4.74 10.66
CA SER A 30 4.11 3.31 10.41
C SER A 30 3.14 2.99 9.26
N THR A 31 3.33 1.84 8.60
CA THR A 31 2.40 1.40 7.55
C THR A 31 1.02 1.22 8.15
N GLY A 32 0.02 1.93 7.62
CA GLY A 32 -1.34 1.91 8.18
C GLY A 32 -1.50 2.75 9.44
N ALA A 33 -0.58 3.70 9.72
CA ALA A 33 -0.71 4.64 10.83
C ALA A 33 -2.05 5.39 10.79
N ASN A 34 -2.61 5.65 9.62
CA ASN A 34 -3.94 6.29 9.50
C ASN A 34 -5.11 5.30 9.54
N GLY A 35 -4.87 4.00 9.60
CA GLY A 35 -5.91 2.96 9.53
C GLY A 35 -6.86 2.95 10.72
N HIS A 36 -6.48 3.59 11.84
CA HIS A 36 -7.35 3.77 13.01
C HIS A 36 -8.26 4.99 12.90
N TYR A 37 -7.98 5.92 11.98
CA TYR A 37 -8.91 7.00 11.67
C TYR A 37 -10.06 6.41 10.87
N LYS A 38 -11.13 6.06 11.58
CA LYS A 38 -12.42 5.88 10.96
C LYS A 38 -12.88 7.27 10.55
N VAL A 39 -12.86 7.57 9.24
CA VAL A 39 -13.68 8.65 8.71
C VAL A 39 -15.10 8.22 9.00
N ALA A 40 -15.75 8.86 9.97
CA ALA A 40 -17.17 8.67 10.16
C ALA A 40 -17.83 9.06 8.85
N LEU A 41 -18.51 8.11 8.19
CA LEU A 41 -19.59 8.46 7.29
C LEU A 41 -20.59 9.15 8.20
N THR A 42 -20.60 10.47 8.18
CA THR A 42 -21.51 11.29 8.96
C THR A 42 -22.92 10.87 8.56
N GLY A 43 -23.63 10.15 9.44
CA GLY A 43 -25.03 9.77 9.25
C GLY A 43 -25.99 10.97 9.33
N THR A 44 -25.49 12.18 9.12
CA THR A 44 -26.26 13.41 9.01
C THR A 44 -26.53 13.65 7.54
N THR A 45 -27.79 13.85 7.18
CA THR A 45 -28.20 14.36 5.87
C THR A 45 -27.28 15.54 5.49
N PRO A 46 -26.72 15.57 4.27
CA PRO A 46 -25.90 16.69 3.84
C PRO A 46 -26.67 18.00 4.02
N GLU A 47 -26.01 19.04 4.54
CA GLU A 47 -26.62 20.36 4.70
C GLU A 47 -26.95 21.01 3.34
N LEU A 48 -26.29 20.52 2.28
CA LEU A 48 -26.48 20.91 0.88
C LEU A 48 -27.42 19.93 0.17
N GLU A 49 -28.51 20.44 -0.39
CA GLU A 49 -29.35 19.70 -1.34
C GLU A 49 -28.91 20.00 -2.78
N VAL A 50 -28.53 18.95 -3.51
CA VAL A 50 -28.22 19.05 -4.94
C VAL A 50 -29.49 18.77 -5.74
N THR A 51 -29.76 19.66 -6.70
CA THR A 51 -30.92 19.67 -7.58
C THR A 51 -30.45 19.87 -9.01
N GLU A 52 -31.32 19.63 -9.99
CA GLU A 52 -31.01 19.90 -11.40
C GLU A 52 -30.49 21.33 -11.62
N GLY A 53 -31.08 22.32 -10.94
CA GLY A 53 -30.75 23.73 -11.11
C GLY A 53 -29.39 24.15 -10.55
N ASN A 54 -28.81 23.42 -9.61
CA ASN A 54 -27.53 23.75 -8.98
C ASN A 54 -26.45 22.65 -9.16
N PHE A 55 -26.76 21.56 -9.88
CA PHE A 55 -25.87 20.41 -10.04
C PHE A 55 -24.51 20.81 -10.61
N MET A 56 -24.50 21.51 -11.74
CA MET A 56 -23.24 21.87 -12.43
C MET A 56 -22.38 22.83 -11.61
N GLU A 57 -23.00 23.82 -10.95
CA GLU A 57 -22.29 24.73 -10.04
C GLU A 57 -21.67 23.95 -8.88
N THR A 58 -22.45 23.03 -8.29
CA THR A 58 -21.99 22.21 -7.17
C THR A 58 -20.84 21.29 -7.60
N LEU A 59 -20.92 20.67 -8.78
CA LEU A 59 -19.88 19.82 -9.32
C LEU A 59 -18.58 20.60 -9.56
N VAL A 60 -18.65 21.80 -10.12
CA VAL A 60 -17.48 22.66 -10.32
C VAL A 60 -16.86 23.08 -8.98
N LEU A 61 -17.68 23.48 -8.00
CA LEU A 61 -17.19 23.84 -6.67
C LEU A 61 -16.54 22.65 -5.95
N PHE A 62 -17.14 21.46 -6.08
CA PHE A 62 -16.61 20.24 -5.51
C PHE A 62 -15.29 19.83 -6.15
N ASP A 63 -15.18 19.89 -7.48
CA ASP A 63 -13.95 19.56 -8.21
C ASP A 63 -12.79 20.51 -7.81
N ALA A 64 -13.08 21.79 -7.61
CA ALA A 64 -12.10 22.77 -7.17
C ALA A 64 -11.70 22.63 -5.69
N ASN A 65 -12.63 22.24 -4.82
CA ASN A 65 -12.40 22.13 -3.38
C ASN A 65 -13.23 20.98 -2.75
N PRO A 66 -12.73 19.74 -2.82
CA PRO A 66 -13.51 18.58 -2.44
C PRO A 66 -13.71 18.49 -0.93
N THR A 67 -14.97 18.36 -0.52
CA THR A 67 -15.37 18.04 0.87
C THR A 67 -16.21 16.75 0.88
N LEU A 68 -16.21 16.05 2.01
CA LEU A 68 -16.99 14.80 2.13
C LEU A 68 -18.49 15.05 2.05
N ASP A 69 -18.97 16.15 2.62
CA ASP A 69 -20.41 16.51 2.59
C ASP A 69 -20.87 16.80 1.15
N ASN A 70 -20.07 17.54 0.37
CA ASN A 70 -20.38 17.81 -1.03
C ASN A 70 -20.32 16.53 -1.87
N ALA A 71 -19.34 15.65 -1.61
CA ALA A 71 -19.24 14.36 -2.29
C ALA A 71 -20.47 13.49 -2.03
N GLN A 72 -20.93 13.44 -0.78
CA GLN A 72 -22.13 12.70 -0.42
C GLN A 72 -23.39 13.29 -1.06
N ALA A 73 -23.58 14.61 -0.99
CA ALA A 73 -24.74 15.28 -1.59
C ALA A 73 -24.81 15.08 -3.12
N LEU A 74 -23.68 15.27 -3.82
CA LEU A 74 -23.56 14.98 -5.24
C LEU A 74 -23.82 13.50 -5.53
N GLY A 75 -23.28 12.61 -4.71
CA GLY A 75 -23.47 11.16 -4.86
C GLY A 75 -24.93 10.75 -4.78
N ILE A 76 -25.67 11.26 -3.78
CA ILE A 76 -27.10 11.01 -3.61
C ILE A 76 -27.88 11.50 -4.84
N TYR A 77 -27.57 12.69 -5.34
CA TYR A 77 -28.21 13.22 -6.55
C TYR A 77 -27.91 12.38 -7.80
N LEU A 78 -26.65 11.99 -8.00
CA LEU A 78 -26.26 11.13 -9.13
C LEU A 78 -26.98 9.78 -9.09
N VAL A 79 -27.17 9.23 -7.89
CA VAL A 79 -27.95 8.00 -7.68
C VAL A 79 -29.42 8.20 -8.03
N SER A 80 -30.04 9.31 -7.62
CA SER A 80 -31.46 9.56 -7.91
C SER A 80 -31.73 9.78 -9.40
N GLU A 81 -30.81 10.39 -10.14
CA GLU A 81 -30.90 10.54 -11.59
C GLU A 81 -30.60 9.21 -12.32
N GLY A 82 -29.74 8.38 -11.73
CA GLY A 82 -29.46 7.02 -12.18
C GLY A 82 -28.42 6.92 -13.30
N TRP A 83 -28.21 5.68 -13.76
CA TRP A 83 -27.11 5.33 -14.67
C TRP A 83 -27.13 6.09 -16.00
N GLY A 84 -28.30 6.29 -16.61
CA GLY A 84 -28.39 6.98 -17.91
C GLY A 84 -27.79 8.38 -17.85
N PHE A 85 -28.16 9.16 -16.83
CA PHE A 85 -27.62 10.50 -16.60
C PHE A 85 -26.12 10.48 -16.34
N VAL A 86 -25.65 9.59 -15.47
CA VAL A 86 -24.21 9.46 -15.17
C VAL A 86 -23.41 9.08 -16.42
N ARG A 87 -23.91 8.15 -17.23
CA ARG A 87 -23.27 7.74 -18.48
C ARG A 87 -23.16 8.90 -19.45
N ASP A 88 -24.24 9.67 -19.63
CA ASP A 88 -24.27 10.83 -20.53
C ASP A 88 -23.25 11.89 -20.08
N LEU A 89 -23.10 12.13 -18.78
CA LEU A 89 -22.05 13.00 -18.25
C LEU A 89 -20.65 12.47 -18.55
N LEU A 90 -20.39 11.17 -18.32
CA LEU A 90 -19.07 10.58 -18.51
C LEU A 90 -18.59 10.60 -19.98
N VAL A 91 -19.51 10.63 -20.94
CA VAL A 91 -19.18 10.76 -22.37
C VAL A 91 -19.28 12.19 -22.90
N SER A 92 -19.76 13.13 -22.08
CA SER A 92 -19.94 14.52 -22.50
C SER A 92 -18.60 15.27 -22.57
N ASP A 93 -18.48 16.12 -23.59
CA ASP A 93 -17.39 17.09 -23.72
C ASP A 93 -17.59 18.33 -22.83
N ASP A 94 -18.77 18.48 -22.21
CA ASP A 94 -19.12 19.61 -21.35
C ASP A 94 -18.48 19.53 -19.94
N ILE A 95 -17.94 18.37 -19.57
CA ILE A 95 -17.24 18.18 -18.29
C ILE A 95 -15.80 17.71 -18.49
N THR A 96 -14.93 18.13 -17.58
CA THR A 96 -13.51 17.78 -17.62
C THR A 96 -13.26 16.37 -17.10
N ASP A 97 -12.07 15.82 -17.39
CA ASP A 97 -11.63 14.55 -16.82
C ASP A 97 -11.55 14.57 -15.27
N SER A 98 -11.19 15.72 -14.69
CA SER A 98 -11.21 15.92 -13.24
C SER A 98 -12.64 15.80 -12.70
N MET A 99 -13.59 16.46 -13.36
CA MET A 99 -15.00 16.40 -12.98
C MET A 99 -15.56 14.97 -13.11
N ARG A 100 -15.17 14.19 -14.13
CA ARG A 100 -15.53 12.77 -14.22
C ARG A 100 -14.99 11.96 -13.03
N SER A 101 -13.75 12.20 -12.63
CA SER A 101 -13.19 11.61 -11.41
C SER A 101 -13.98 12.00 -10.16
N SER A 102 -14.39 13.26 -10.08
CA SER A 102 -15.21 13.81 -8.99
C SER A 102 -16.60 13.16 -8.94
N LEU A 103 -17.25 12.89 -10.08
CA LEU A 103 -18.51 12.16 -10.15
C LEU A 103 -18.40 10.74 -9.60
N ILE A 104 -17.37 9.99 -10.02
CA ILE A 104 -17.14 8.61 -9.58
C ILE A 104 -16.84 8.55 -8.08
N PHE A 105 -16.06 9.51 -7.58
CA PHE A 105 -15.81 9.62 -6.15
C PHE A 105 -17.06 10.03 -5.35
N ALA A 106 -17.92 10.89 -5.90
CA ALA A 106 -19.19 11.22 -5.27
C ALA A 106 -20.10 9.99 -5.16
N LEU A 107 -20.17 9.14 -6.18
CA LEU A 107 -20.88 7.85 -6.12
C LEU A 107 -20.34 6.95 -5.01
N GLU A 108 -19.01 6.82 -4.87
CA GLU A 108 -18.37 6.09 -3.74
C GLU A 108 -18.84 6.61 -2.37
N ARG A 109 -19.06 7.93 -2.26
CA ARG A 109 -19.37 8.62 -1.00
C ARG A 109 -20.85 8.83 -0.72
N SER A 110 -21.73 8.48 -1.66
CA SER A 110 -23.18 8.62 -1.52
C SER A 110 -23.73 7.94 -0.26
N GLY A 111 -23.17 6.78 0.10
CA GLY A 111 -23.71 5.91 1.15
C GLY A 111 -24.95 5.11 0.71
N GLU A 112 -25.31 5.19 -0.57
CA GLU A 112 -26.50 4.52 -1.13
C GLU A 112 -26.12 3.19 -1.78
N GLN A 113 -26.98 2.18 -1.63
CA GLN A 113 -26.74 0.87 -2.24
C GLN A 113 -26.85 0.95 -3.78
N GLU A 114 -27.72 1.81 -4.29
CA GLU A 114 -27.93 2.08 -5.70
C GLU A 114 -26.65 2.61 -6.38
N ALA A 115 -25.77 3.31 -5.66
CA ALA A 115 -24.48 3.73 -6.20
C ALA A 115 -23.57 2.55 -6.58
N GLU A 116 -23.70 1.40 -5.90
CA GLU A 116 -22.96 0.18 -6.26
C GLU A 116 -23.35 -0.31 -7.66
N TYR A 117 -24.64 -0.20 -8.01
CA TYR A 117 -25.14 -0.57 -9.33
C TYR A 117 -24.65 0.40 -10.41
N VAL A 118 -24.64 1.71 -10.12
CA VAL A 118 -24.13 2.71 -11.05
C VAL A 118 -22.62 2.50 -11.27
N LEU A 119 -21.84 2.31 -10.22
CA LEU A 119 -20.41 2.01 -10.33
C LEU A 119 -20.17 0.69 -11.08
N SER A 120 -20.97 -0.33 -10.83
CA SER A 120 -20.88 -1.58 -11.60
C SER A 120 -21.16 -1.38 -13.09
N SER A 121 -22.16 -0.57 -13.41
CA SER A 121 -22.50 -0.23 -14.79
C SER A 121 -21.37 0.55 -15.49
N ILE A 122 -20.69 1.46 -14.77
CA ILE A 122 -19.50 2.15 -15.28
C ILE A 122 -18.40 1.13 -15.60
N ILE A 123 -18.14 0.17 -14.71
CA ILE A 123 -17.09 -0.83 -14.88
C ILE A 123 -17.35 -1.71 -16.13
N GLU A 124 -18.60 -2.08 -16.36
CA GLU A 124 -19.00 -3.03 -17.41
C GLU A 124 -19.25 -2.36 -18.78
N ASP A 125 -19.36 -1.03 -18.86
CA ASP A 125 -19.58 -0.33 -20.13
C ASP A 125 -18.28 -0.12 -20.92
N ASP A 126 -18.05 -0.98 -21.92
CA ASP A 126 -16.89 -0.90 -22.82
C ASP A 126 -16.86 0.36 -23.71
N ALA A 127 -17.96 1.12 -23.80
CA ALA A 127 -17.97 2.39 -24.52
C ALA A 127 -17.35 3.54 -23.71
N LEU A 128 -17.20 3.39 -22.39
CA LEU A 128 -16.57 4.39 -21.55
C LEU A 128 -15.05 4.34 -21.63
N ALA A 129 -14.43 5.47 -21.32
CA ALA A 129 -12.98 5.59 -21.23
C ALA A 129 -12.41 4.62 -20.17
N GLU A 130 -11.30 3.96 -20.52
CA GLU A 130 -10.59 3.04 -19.62
C GLU A 130 -10.29 3.67 -18.25
N THR A 131 -9.93 4.95 -18.24
CA THR A 131 -9.63 5.71 -17.02
C THR A 131 -10.82 5.80 -16.07
N ASP A 132 -12.04 6.00 -16.59
CA ASP A 132 -13.26 6.09 -15.79
C ASP A 132 -13.67 4.72 -15.26
N ARG A 133 -13.48 3.67 -16.07
CA ARG A 133 -13.67 2.28 -15.63
C ARG A 133 -12.70 1.90 -14.51
N LEU A 134 -11.42 2.27 -14.62
CA LEU A 134 -10.43 2.06 -13.56
C LEU A 134 -10.80 2.79 -12.26
N ARG A 135 -11.25 4.04 -12.37
CA ARG A 135 -11.75 4.82 -11.22
C ARG A 135 -12.92 4.11 -10.55
N ALA A 136 -13.88 3.62 -11.33
CA ALA A 136 -15.03 2.89 -10.78
C ALA A 136 -14.64 1.56 -10.11
N ILE A 137 -13.70 0.78 -10.70
CA ILE A 137 -13.16 -0.43 -10.05
C ILE A 137 -12.52 -0.10 -8.69
N MET A 138 -11.77 1.01 -8.61
CA MET A 138 -11.16 1.43 -7.35
C MET A 138 -12.19 1.92 -6.32
N SER A 139 -13.23 2.62 -6.78
CA SER A 139 -14.26 3.20 -5.91
C SER A 139 -15.24 2.16 -5.39
N ILE A 140 -15.66 1.19 -6.21
CA ILE A 140 -16.62 0.17 -5.78
C ILE A 140 -16.10 -0.64 -4.59
N SER A 141 -14.78 -0.91 -4.49
CA SER A 141 -14.19 -1.66 -3.37
C SER A 141 -14.09 -0.87 -2.06
N LYS A 142 -14.32 0.45 -2.10
CA LYS A 142 -14.17 1.39 -0.98
C LYS A 142 -15.50 1.84 -0.37
N MET A 143 -16.62 1.32 -0.86
CA MET A 143 -17.96 1.65 -0.33
C MET A 143 -18.25 0.97 1.03
N GLY A 144 -17.34 0.12 1.51
CA GLY A 144 -17.40 -0.43 2.88
C GLY A 144 -18.58 -1.39 3.07
N GLU A 145 -19.36 -1.19 4.14
CA GLU A 145 -20.50 -2.06 4.47
C GLU A 145 -21.68 -1.97 3.48
N ILE A 146 -21.71 -0.94 2.61
CA ILE A 146 -22.71 -0.80 1.55
C ILE A 146 -22.51 -1.87 0.47
N ASN A 147 -21.29 -2.35 0.29
CA ASN A 147 -21.01 -3.34 -0.72
C ASN A 147 -21.79 -4.64 -0.51
N SER A 148 -22.22 -5.22 -1.62
CA SER A 148 -22.95 -6.48 -1.69
C SER A 148 -22.25 -7.45 -2.63
N GLN A 149 -22.92 -8.58 -2.87
CA GLN A 149 -22.46 -9.59 -3.83
C GLN A 149 -22.30 -9.03 -5.26
N ILE A 150 -22.98 -7.93 -5.58
CA ILE A 150 -22.88 -7.28 -6.89
C ILE A 150 -21.46 -6.76 -7.10
N ALA A 151 -20.88 -6.00 -6.16
CA ALA A 151 -19.50 -5.54 -6.31
C ALA A 151 -18.51 -6.69 -6.52
N LEU A 152 -18.63 -7.78 -5.74
CA LEU A 152 -17.75 -8.93 -5.91
C LEU A 152 -17.93 -9.59 -7.28
N SER A 153 -19.17 -9.78 -7.73
CA SER A 153 -19.48 -10.40 -9.02
C SER A 153 -18.98 -9.54 -10.19
N THR A 154 -19.20 -8.22 -10.14
CA THR A 154 -18.68 -7.25 -11.12
C THR A 154 -17.16 -7.34 -11.22
N LEU A 155 -16.45 -7.32 -10.09
CA LEU A 155 -14.99 -7.43 -10.08
C LEU A 155 -14.50 -8.80 -10.58
N GLN A 156 -15.20 -9.89 -10.25
CA GLN A 156 -14.89 -11.22 -10.75
C GLN A 156 -15.07 -11.34 -12.27
N ASN A 157 -16.13 -10.74 -12.83
CA ASN A 157 -16.37 -10.71 -14.27
C ASN A 157 -15.21 -10.01 -15.01
N MET A 158 -14.69 -8.92 -14.44
CA MET A 158 -13.57 -8.18 -15.02
C MET A 158 -12.25 -8.96 -15.09
N LEU A 159 -12.10 -10.06 -14.34
CA LEU A 159 -10.86 -10.84 -14.36
C LEU A 159 -10.59 -11.53 -15.70
N ASN A 160 -11.64 -11.75 -16.50
CA ASN A 160 -11.51 -12.36 -17.83
C ASN A 160 -11.53 -11.32 -18.96
N HIS A 161 -11.49 -10.03 -18.62
CA HIS A 161 -11.55 -8.95 -19.58
C HIS A 161 -10.27 -8.90 -20.43
N SER A 162 -10.39 -8.53 -21.71
CA SER A 162 -9.26 -8.48 -22.66
C SER A 162 -8.21 -7.42 -22.28
N ASN A 163 -8.66 -6.35 -21.63
CA ASN A 163 -7.80 -5.33 -21.04
C ASN A 163 -7.17 -5.83 -19.74
N SER A 164 -5.87 -6.14 -19.80
CA SER A 164 -5.12 -6.66 -18.66
C SER A 164 -5.01 -5.68 -17.50
N LEU A 165 -5.03 -4.37 -17.75
CA LEU A 165 -4.97 -3.36 -16.69
C LEU A 165 -6.26 -3.39 -15.87
N LEU A 166 -7.42 -3.39 -16.52
CA LEU A 166 -8.72 -3.52 -15.84
C LEU A 166 -8.81 -4.83 -15.05
N ALA A 167 -8.41 -5.95 -15.65
CA ALA A 167 -8.44 -7.26 -15.00
C ALA A 167 -7.54 -7.31 -13.75
N GLN A 168 -6.32 -6.78 -13.83
CA GLN A 168 -5.40 -6.71 -12.70
C GLN A 168 -5.92 -5.76 -11.61
N THR A 169 -6.42 -4.59 -11.98
CA THR A 169 -7.01 -3.65 -11.01
C THR A 169 -8.22 -4.29 -10.31
N ALA A 170 -9.06 -5.03 -11.02
CA ALA A 170 -10.17 -5.77 -10.42
C ALA A 170 -9.68 -6.83 -9.40
N MET A 171 -8.67 -7.64 -9.75
CA MET A 171 -8.08 -8.62 -8.85
C MET A 171 -7.59 -7.98 -7.53
N LEU A 172 -6.85 -6.88 -7.63
CA LEU A 172 -6.34 -6.16 -6.46
C LEU A 172 -7.47 -5.61 -5.57
N ASN A 173 -8.54 -5.11 -6.19
CA ASN A 173 -9.68 -4.52 -5.51
C ASN A 173 -10.62 -5.57 -4.89
N ILE A 174 -10.63 -6.81 -5.35
CA ILE A 174 -11.31 -7.92 -4.65
C ILE A 174 -10.74 -8.11 -3.24
N GLY A 175 -9.41 -8.04 -3.08
CA GLY A 175 -8.77 -8.07 -1.77
C GLY A 175 -9.18 -6.90 -0.87
N ILE A 176 -9.24 -5.69 -1.44
CA ILE A 176 -9.66 -4.48 -0.72
C ILE A 176 -11.13 -4.61 -0.28
N LEU A 177 -12.01 -5.08 -1.16
CA LEU A 177 -13.42 -5.31 -0.87
C LEU A 177 -13.60 -6.22 0.35
N GLY A 178 -12.91 -7.36 0.39
CA GLY A 178 -12.99 -8.29 1.52
C GLY A 178 -12.42 -7.73 2.82
N LYS A 179 -11.50 -6.77 2.76
CA LYS A 179 -10.97 -6.06 3.93
C LYS A 179 -11.91 -4.96 4.44
N GLN A 180 -12.54 -4.21 3.53
CA GLN A 180 -13.41 -3.09 3.88
C GLN A 180 -14.82 -3.54 4.30
N ASN A 181 -15.26 -4.71 3.85
CA ASN A 181 -16.56 -5.27 4.20
C ASN A 181 -16.41 -6.59 4.99
N PRO A 182 -16.52 -6.56 6.33
CA PRO A 182 -16.42 -7.75 7.17
C PRO A 182 -17.40 -8.87 6.82
N ARG A 183 -18.56 -8.55 6.23
CA ARG A 183 -19.57 -9.55 5.84
C ARG A 183 -19.12 -10.37 4.63
N MET A 184 -18.23 -9.83 3.81
CA MET A 184 -17.74 -10.46 2.58
C MET A 184 -16.36 -11.12 2.76
N THR A 185 -15.68 -10.89 3.89
CA THR A 185 -14.32 -11.40 4.14
C THR A 185 -14.20 -12.91 3.89
N SER A 186 -15.15 -13.72 4.40
CA SER A 186 -15.09 -15.19 4.24
C SER A 186 -15.21 -15.62 2.78
N GLU A 187 -16.12 -15.02 2.02
CA GLU A 187 -16.32 -15.34 0.62
C GLU A 187 -15.12 -14.90 -0.24
N VAL A 188 -14.63 -13.68 -0.03
CA VAL A 188 -13.42 -13.18 -0.69
C VAL A 188 -12.21 -14.07 -0.38
N THR A 189 -12.09 -14.53 0.88
CA THR A 189 -11.03 -15.46 1.29
C THR A 189 -11.13 -16.76 0.51
N GLY A 190 -12.32 -17.37 0.43
CA GLY A 190 -12.55 -18.60 -0.33
C GLY A 190 -12.24 -18.43 -1.82
N PHE A 191 -12.66 -17.30 -2.40
CA PHE A 191 -12.36 -16.96 -3.80
C PHE A 191 -10.85 -16.85 -4.06
N LEU A 192 -10.14 -16.05 -3.26
CA LEU A 192 -8.70 -15.85 -3.43
C LEU A 192 -7.91 -17.14 -3.14
N ALA A 193 -8.37 -17.97 -2.20
CA ALA A 193 -7.79 -19.28 -1.95
C ALA A 193 -7.86 -20.19 -3.19
N ASN A 194 -8.98 -20.16 -3.91
CA ASN A 194 -9.16 -20.93 -5.15
C ASN A 194 -8.34 -20.36 -6.31
N LYS A 195 -8.26 -19.03 -6.43
CA LYS A 195 -7.41 -18.37 -7.43
C LYS A 195 -5.94 -18.69 -7.21
N LEU A 196 -5.44 -18.62 -5.98
CA LEU A 196 -4.05 -18.96 -5.66
C LEU A 196 -3.70 -20.43 -5.92
N ALA A 197 -4.69 -21.33 -5.91
CA ALA A 197 -4.52 -22.74 -6.23
C ALA A 197 -4.60 -23.06 -7.73
N SER A 198 -4.94 -22.07 -8.57
CA SER A 198 -5.10 -22.24 -10.01
C SER A 198 -3.76 -22.22 -10.74
N SER A 199 -3.69 -22.86 -11.91
CA SER A 199 -2.49 -22.79 -12.77
C SER A 199 -2.27 -21.35 -13.25
N GLY A 200 -1.04 -20.85 -13.11
CA GLY A 200 -0.70 -19.47 -13.47
C GLY A 200 -0.98 -18.43 -12.37
N ALA A 201 -1.41 -18.86 -11.18
CA ALA A 201 -1.44 -18.00 -10.01
C ALA A 201 -0.03 -17.55 -9.62
N GLY A 202 0.08 -16.32 -9.10
CA GLY A 202 1.36 -15.80 -8.69
C GLY A 202 1.22 -14.42 -8.05
N TYR A 203 1.95 -13.48 -8.61
CA TYR A 203 2.09 -12.13 -8.06
C TYR A 203 0.76 -11.39 -7.82
N SER A 204 -0.17 -11.38 -8.77
CA SER A 204 -1.42 -10.62 -8.66
C SER A 204 -2.36 -11.18 -7.59
N GLU A 205 -2.47 -12.51 -7.47
CA GLU A 205 -3.25 -13.16 -6.41
C GLU A 205 -2.61 -12.90 -5.04
N LEU A 206 -1.29 -12.99 -4.93
CA LEU A 206 -0.58 -12.67 -3.68
C LEU A 206 -0.83 -11.23 -3.24
N LEU A 207 -0.82 -10.26 -4.16
CA LEU A 207 -1.13 -8.87 -3.84
C LEU A 207 -2.59 -8.69 -3.39
N ALA A 208 -3.54 -9.37 -4.03
CA ALA A 208 -4.94 -9.35 -3.62
C ALA A 208 -5.10 -9.91 -2.20
N ILE A 209 -4.42 -11.02 -1.86
CA ILE A 209 -4.44 -11.58 -0.51
C ILE A 209 -3.74 -10.64 0.48
N ALA A 210 -2.65 -9.99 0.08
CA ALA A 210 -1.97 -8.99 0.91
C ALA A 210 -2.89 -7.80 1.25
N ASN A 211 -3.74 -7.39 0.29
CA ASN A 211 -4.75 -6.35 0.44
C ASN A 211 -5.91 -6.78 1.35
N LEU A 212 -6.34 -8.05 1.26
CA LEU A 212 -7.32 -8.64 2.18
C LEU A 212 -6.83 -8.58 3.63
N GLY A 213 -5.55 -8.90 3.84
CA GLY A 213 -4.88 -8.68 5.13
C GLY A 213 -5.35 -9.59 6.26
N ASN A 214 -5.95 -10.74 5.95
CA ASN A 214 -6.25 -11.79 6.92
C ASN A 214 -5.18 -12.90 6.93
N ALA A 215 -5.04 -13.59 8.06
CA ALA A 215 -4.03 -14.63 8.26
C ALA A 215 -4.49 -16.03 7.80
N GLU A 216 -5.77 -16.19 7.41
CA GLU A 216 -6.34 -17.49 7.03
C GLU A 216 -5.64 -18.13 5.82
N LEU A 217 -4.98 -17.31 4.99
CA LEU A 217 -4.29 -17.75 3.79
C LEU A 217 -2.77 -17.88 3.96
N ASP A 218 -2.21 -17.64 5.16
CA ASP A 218 -0.77 -17.70 5.42
C ASP A 218 -0.16 -19.05 4.99
N ASN A 219 -0.78 -20.16 5.36
CA ASN A 219 -0.30 -21.51 4.99
C ASN A 219 -0.29 -21.74 3.46
N ARG A 220 -1.19 -21.07 2.72
CA ARG A 220 -1.23 -21.14 1.25
C ARG A 220 -0.22 -20.21 0.59
N VAL A 221 0.17 -19.14 1.27
CA VAL A 221 1.19 -18.19 0.83
C VAL A 221 2.60 -18.72 1.11
N LEU A 222 2.77 -19.56 2.12
CA LEU A 222 4.07 -20.10 2.54
C LEU A 222 4.93 -20.67 1.38
N PRO A 223 4.41 -21.47 0.43
CA PRO A 223 5.21 -21.99 -0.68
C PRO A 223 5.81 -20.90 -1.59
N TYR A 224 5.21 -19.70 -1.62
CA TYR A 224 5.71 -18.59 -2.44
C TYR A 224 6.96 -17.93 -1.87
N LEU A 225 7.41 -18.28 -0.66
CA LEU A 225 8.76 -17.94 -0.20
C LEU A 225 9.84 -18.66 -1.02
N ASP A 226 9.51 -19.77 -1.66
CA ASP A 226 10.43 -20.56 -2.49
C ASP A 226 10.22 -20.31 -4.00
N SER A 227 9.39 -19.34 -4.39
CA SER A 227 9.16 -18.99 -5.79
C SER A 227 10.45 -18.59 -6.50
N GLU A 228 10.58 -18.90 -7.79
CA GLU A 228 11.69 -18.40 -8.61
C GLU A 228 11.65 -16.87 -8.79
N TYR A 229 10.45 -16.27 -8.71
CA TYR A 229 10.23 -14.84 -8.89
C TYR A 229 10.41 -14.07 -7.58
N ALA A 230 11.33 -13.10 -7.58
CA ALA A 230 11.65 -12.34 -6.37
C ALA A 230 10.47 -11.47 -5.88
N ASP A 231 9.63 -10.99 -6.79
CA ASP A 231 8.46 -10.18 -6.46
C ASP A 231 7.40 -10.99 -5.69
N GLU A 232 7.22 -12.26 -6.03
CA GLU A 232 6.33 -13.17 -5.29
C GLU A 232 6.88 -13.46 -3.89
N ARG A 233 8.17 -13.79 -3.80
CA ARG A 233 8.85 -13.98 -2.50
C ARG A 233 8.75 -12.74 -1.62
N GLN A 234 8.91 -11.55 -2.21
CA GLN A 234 8.79 -10.27 -1.49
C GLN A 234 7.39 -10.07 -0.91
N VAL A 235 6.34 -10.31 -1.70
CA VAL A 235 4.96 -10.18 -1.24
C VAL A 235 4.65 -11.22 -0.16
N ALA A 236 5.03 -12.47 -0.38
CA ALA A 236 4.87 -13.55 0.60
C ALA A 236 5.58 -13.22 1.93
N ALA A 237 6.84 -12.76 1.89
CA ALA A 237 7.58 -12.34 3.06
C ALA A 237 6.88 -11.19 3.81
N LYS A 238 6.40 -10.17 3.09
CA LYS A 238 5.67 -9.04 3.69
C LYS A 238 4.40 -9.51 4.39
N MET A 239 3.65 -10.41 3.79
CA MET A 239 2.41 -10.94 4.36
C MET A 239 2.70 -11.77 5.61
N LEU A 240 3.57 -12.78 5.47
CA LEU A 240 3.89 -13.72 6.53
C LEU A 240 4.59 -13.05 7.72
N SER A 241 5.27 -11.92 7.52
CA SER A 241 5.89 -11.17 8.61
C SER A 241 4.91 -10.62 9.66
N ARG A 242 3.62 -10.54 9.31
CA ARG A 242 2.54 -10.15 10.23
C ARG A 242 2.19 -11.27 11.21
N ASN A 243 2.57 -12.52 10.90
CA ASN A 243 2.30 -13.68 11.71
C ASN A 243 3.56 -14.05 12.54
N PRO A 244 3.52 -13.93 13.88
CA PRO A 244 4.66 -14.25 14.73
C PRO A 244 5.18 -15.68 14.58
N GLU A 245 4.31 -16.64 14.24
CA GLU A 245 4.70 -18.05 14.04
C GLU A 245 5.63 -18.23 12.83
N MET A 246 5.59 -17.30 11.87
CA MET A 246 6.40 -17.35 10.65
C MET A 246 7.81 -16.80 10.85
N GLN A 247 8.12 -16.17 11.99
CA GLN A 247 9.39 -15.50 12.22
C GLN A 247 10.60 -16.40 11.96
N SER A 248 10.59 -17.64 12.48
CA SER A 248 11.71 -18.57 12.28
C SER A 248 11.91 -18.94 10.81
N ARG A 249 10.83 -19.06 10.04
CA ARG A 249 10.88 -19.32 8.59
C ARG A 249 11.45 -18.13 7.84
N LEU A 250 11.01 -16.92 8.17
CA LEU A 250 11.48 -15.69 7.55
C LEU A 250 12.96 -15.42 7.86
N LEU A 251 13.40 -15.66 9.10
CA LEU A 251 14.81 -15.58 9.46
C LEU A 251 15.66 -16.57 8.64
N ASN A 252 15.16 -17.79 8.40
CA ASN A 252 15.83 -18.75 7.52
C ASN A 252 15.86 -18.27 6.07
N GLN A 253 14.73 -17.78 5.54
CA GLN A 253 14.66 -17.22 4.19
C GLN A 253 15.65 -16.06 4.00
N MET A 254 15.76 -15.18 4.99
CA MET A 254 16.71 -14.06 4.97
C MET A 254 18.17 -14.50 4.98
N LEU A 255 18.50 -15.75 5.37
CA LEU A 255 19.83 -16.33 5.23
C LEU A 255 20.08 -16.99 3.87
N ASN A 256 19.04 -17.22 3.06
CA ASN A 256 19.18 -17.90 1.77
C ASN A 256 18.86 -17.00 0.56
N ASP A 257 17.96 -16.02 0.66
CA ASP A 257 17.55 -15.17 -0.47
C ASP A 257 18.64 -14.19 -0.93
N SER A 258 18.95 -14.15 -2.22
CA SER A 258 19.93 -13.23 -2.78
C SER A 258 19.35 -11.85 -3.10
N HIS A 259 18.03 -11.75 -3.23
CA HIS A 259 17.37 -10.55 -3.75
C HIS A 259 17.14 -9.50 -2.65
N PRO A 260 17.65 -8.26 -2.81
CA PRO A 260 17.63 -7.26 -1.75
C PRO A 260 16.21 -6.86 -1.34
N ASN A 261 15.25 -6.82 -2.28
CA ASN A 261 13.87 -6.47 -1.94
C ASN A 261 13.18 -7.51 -1.04
N VAL A 262 13.53 -8.79 -1.18
CA VAL A 262 12.99 -9.85 -0.33
C VAL A 262 13.58 -9.73 1.07
N VAL A 263 14.90 -9.59 1.16
CA VAL A 263 15.60 -9.37 2.44
C VAL A 263 15.05 -8.12 3.14
N LYS A 264 14.85 -7.01 2.42
CA LYS A 264 14.25 -5.78 2.95
C LYS A 264 12.82 -6.00 3.47
N ALA A 265 12.00 -6.76 2.75
CA ALA A 265 10.65 -7.08 3.19
C ALA A 265 10.66 -7.89 4.49
N ILE A 266 11.59 -8.84 4.62
CA ILE A 266 11.76 -9.65 5.82
C ILE A 266 12.25 -8.79 7.00
N THR A 267 13.33 -8.02 6.83
CA THR A 267 13.89 -7.20 7.91
C THR A 267 12.86 -6.19 8.42
N ALA A 268 12.24 -5.43 7.52
CA ALA A 268 11.23 -4.45 7.88
C ALA A 268 10.01 -5.10 8.54
N GLY A 269 9.57 -6.26 8.04
CA GLY A 269 8.46 -7.01 8.60
C GLY A 269 8.74 -7.52 10.02
N ILE A 270 9.93 -8.08 10.25
CA ILE A 270 10.34 -8.56 11.57
C ILE A 270 10.50 -7.40 12.55
N GLU A 271 11.18 -6.33 12.16
CA GLU A 271 11.40 -5.15 13.02
C GLU A 271 10.10 -4.41 13.35
N THR A 272 9.12 -4.43 12.45
CA THR A 272 7.79 -3.84 12.70
C THR A 272 6.95 -4.69 13.65
N ASN A 273 6.96 -6.02 13.49
CA ASN A 273 6.03 -6.91 14.18
C ASN A 273 6.63 -7.62 15.41
N THR A 274 7.95 -7.56 15.61
CA THR A 274 8.64 -8.19 16.74
C THR A 274 9.24 -7.14 17.66
N GLN A 275 8.70 -7.03 18.86
CA GLN A 275 9.33 -6.22 19.90
C GLN A 275 10.47 -6.99 20.57
N ASN A 276 11.60 -6.32 20.80
CA ASN A 276 12.76 -6.85 21.54
C ASN A 276 13.34 -8.15 20.96
N LEU A 277 13.41 -8.27 19.63
CA LEU A 277 14.08 -9.40 18.99
C LEU A 277 15.51 -9.54 19.51
N LYS A 278 15.85 -10.75 19.99
CA LYS A 278 17.22 -11.11 20.36
C LYS A 278 17.68 -12.28 19.51
N LEU A 279 18.65 -12.03 18.64
CA LEU A 279 19.22 -13.06 17.79
C LEU A 279 20.07 -14.03 18.62
N SER A 280 19.87 -15.34 18.42
CA SER A 280 20.74 -16.35 19.02
C SER A 280 22.16 -16.24 18.45
N GLU A 281 23.17 -16.62 19.23
CA GLU A 281 24.56 -16.56 18.76
C GLU A 281 24.78 -17.43 17.50
N THR A 282 24.12 -18.59 17.44
CA THR A 282 24.12 -19.45 16.25
C THR A 282 23.63 -18.71 15.00
N TYR A 283 22.53 -17.96 15.12
CA TYR A 283 21.97 -17.20 14.00
C TYR A 283 22.85 -16.00 13.64
N GLN A 284 23.40 -15.30 14.64
CA GLN A 284 24.37 -14.21 14.40
C GLN A 284 25.60 -14.71 13.66
N ALA A 285 26.11 -15.91 13.99
CA ALA A 285 27.22 -16.53 13.26
C ALA A 285 26.88 -16.80 11.79
N GLN A 286 25.68 -17.30 11.51
CA GLN A 286 25.19 -17.51 10.14
C GLN A 286 25.08 -16.19 9.37
N LEU A 287 24.54 -15.14 10.01
CA LEU A 287 24.47 -13.80 9.42
C LEU A 287 25.86 -13.26 9.10
N ARG A 288 26.80 -13.31 10.05
CA ARG A 288 28.19 -12.83 9.83
C ARG A 288 28.86 -13.55 8.67
N ASN A 289 28.68 -14.88 8.58
CA ASN A 289 29.22 -15.67 7.47
C ASN A 289 28.63 -15.23 6.12
N ARG A 290 27.32 -14.97 6.07
CA ARG A 290 26.66 -14.53 4.85
C ARG A 290 27.03 -13.10 4.44
N ILE A 291 27.12 -12.18 5.40
CA ILE A 291 27.57 -10.79 5.17
C ILE A 291 28.99 -10.79 4.58
N GLY A 292 29.87 -11.65 5.09
CA GLY A 292 31.24 -11.79 4.63
C GLY A 292 31.42 -12.62 3.35
N SER A 293 30.35 -13.15 2.78
CA SER A 293 30.43 -13.91 1.53
C SER A 293 30.80 -12.98 0.36
N PRO A 294 31.69 -13.39 -0.56
CA PRO A 294 32.02 -12.58 -1.74
C PRO A 294 30.83 -12.47 -2.72
N ASP A 295 29.93 -13.45 -2.73
CA ASP A 295 28.88 -13.59 -3.75
C ASP A 295 27.58 -12.81 -3.42
N ILE A 296 27.55 -12.11 -2.28
CA ILE A 296 26.38 -11.32 -1.87
C ILE A 296 26.40 -9.94 -2.54
N LEU A 297 25.24 -9.53 -3.07
CA LEU A 297 25.05 -8.18 -3.60
C LEU A 297 25.19 -7.14 -2.48
N THR A 298 25.82 -6.00 -2.77
CA THR A 298 26.06 -4.95 -1.77
C THR A 298 24.79 -4.44 -1.07
N PRO A 299 23.67 -4.17 -1.77
CA PRO A 299 22.43 -3.80 -1.07
C PRO A 299 21.92 -4.87 -0.10
N THR A 300 22.08 -6.15 -0.45
CA THR A 300 21.70 -7.26 0.43
C THR A 300 22.64 -7.33 1.64
N ARG A 301 23.95 -7.12 1.44
CA ARG A 301 24.95 -7.04 2.52
C ARG A 301 24.60 -5.94 3.53
N ASP A 302 24.30 -4.75 3.04
CA ASP A 302 23.97 -3.58 3.85
C ASP A 302 22.73 -3.83 4.71
N LEU A 303 21.67 -4.42 4.12
CA LEU A 303 20.45 -4.79 4.84
C LEU A 303 20.71 -5.82 5.94
N LEU A 304 21.49 -6.87 5.66
CA LEU A 304 21.82 -7.90 6.65
C LEU A 304 22.71 -7.36 7.77
N PHE A 305 23.65 -6.48 7.45
CA PHE A 305 24.50 -5.83 8.44
C PHE A 305 23.69 -4.91 9.35
N ALA A 306 22.80 -4.09 8.78
CA ALA A 306 21.91 -3.23 9.55
C ALA A 306 21.03 -4.05 10.50
N PHE A 307 20.44 -5.14 9.99
CA PHE A 307 19.64 -6.04 10.81
C PHE A 307 20.45 -6.67 11.97
N LEU A 308 21.69 -7.12 11.72
CA LEU A 308 22.56 -7.63 12.77
C LEU A 308 22.86 -6.56 13.83
N ALA A 309 23.27 -5.36 13.41
CA ALA A 309 23.64 -4.28 14.32
C ALA A 309 22.47 -3.80 15.19
N ASN A 310 21.24 -3.83 14.66
CA ASN A 310 20.03 -3.43 15.38
C ASN A 310 19.53 -4.47 16.37
N ASN A 311 19.78 -5.77 16.12
CA ASN A 311 19.12 -6.87 16.83
C ASN A 311 20.11 -7.78 17.61
N ALA A 312 21.38 -7.38 17.72
CA ALA A 312 22.41 -8.09 18.46
C ALA A 312 23.25 -7.17 19.37
N GLN A 313 23.91 -7.77 20.36
CA GLN A 313 24.86 -7.05 21.23
C GLN A 313 26.18 -6.76 20.48
N PRO A 314 26.92 -5.69 20.83
CA PRO A 314 28.20 -5.32 20.21
C PRO A 314 29.36 -6.23 20.70
N THR A 315 29.27 -7.53 20.43
CA THR A 315 30.34 -8.49 20.75
C THR A 315 31.57 -8.26 19.86
N GLU A 316 32.76 -8.72 20.27
CA GLU A 316 33.97 -8.61 19.44
C GLU A 316 33.81 -9.29 18.06
N LEU A 317 32.99 -10.35 17.97
CA LEU A 317 32.65 -10.99 16.70
C LEU A 317 31.83 -10.06 15.79
N ASN A 318 30.86 -9.33 16.35
CA ASN A 318 30.06 -8.35 15.62
C ASN A 318 30.87 -7.09 15.27
N LYS A 319 31.81 -6.67 16.12
CA LYS A 319 32.76 -5.59 15.80
C LYS A 319 33.74 -5.99 14.70
N SER A 320 34.18 -7.25 14.68
CA SER A 320 35.05 -7.77 13.63
C SER A 320 34.39 -7.70 12.24
N ILE A 321 33.09 -8.05 12.13
CA ILE A 321 32.39 -7.89 10.86
C ILE A 321 32.20 -6.41 10.48
N ALA A 322 31.97 -5.52 11.44
CA ALA A 322 31.90 -4.07 11.18
C ALA A 322 33.21 -3.50 10.61
N ARG A 323 34.37 -3.93 11.13
CA ARG A 323 35.68 -3.53 10.57
C ARG A 323 35.83 -4.01 9.12
N LYS A 324 35.40 -5.23 8.80
CA LYS A 324 35.39 -5.74 7.42
C LYS A 324 34.47 -4.93 6.51
N ILE A 325 33.31 -4.48 7.02
CA ILE A 325 32.39 -3.63 6.26
C ILE A 325 33.04 -2.29 5.88
N LEU A 326 33.83 -1.68 6.78
CA LEU A 326 34.57 -0.43 6.48
C LEU A 326 35.62 -0.61 5.36
N GLU A 327 36.13 -1.82 5.17
CA GLU A 327 37.09 -2.16 4.11
C GLU A 327 36.41 -2.64 2.82
N THR A 328 35.09 -2.89 2.85
CA THR A 328 34.35 -3.43 1.72
C THR A 328 33.99 -2.31 0.75
N PRO A 329 34.29 -2.44 -0.56
CA PRO A 329 33.95 -1.42 -1.54
C PRO A 329 32.44 -1.30 -1.73
N ASP A 330 32.00 -0.11 -2.16
CA ASP A 330 30.64 0.21 -2.59
C ASP A 330 29.53 0.08 -1.52
N VAL A 331 29.89 -0.08 -0.24
CA VAL A 331 28.97 -0.04 0.89
C VAL A 331 28.36 1.36 1.05
N SER A 332 27.08 1.45 1.39
CA SER A 332 26.41 2.75 1.59
C SER A 332 26.96 3.54 2.78
N GLU A 333 26.94 4.87 2.69
CA GLU A 333 27.39 5.78 3.77
C GLU A 333 26.67 5.52 5.09
N SER A 334 25.37 5.24 5.06
CA SER A 334 24.60 4.88 6.25
C SER A 334 25.11 3.61 6.92
N THR A 335 25.53 2.62 6.12
CA THR A 335 26.07 1.35 6.61
C THR A 335 27.48 1.54 7.18
N LEU A 336 28.31 2.39 6.57
CA LEU A 336 29.62 2.77 7.11
C LEU A 336 29.49 3.49 8.46
N ALA A 337 28.55 4.44 8.58
CA ALA A 337 28.27 5.14 9.83
C ALA A 337 27.81 4.17 10.93
N LEU A 338 26.91 3.23 10.59
CA LEU A 338 26.45 2.20 11.51
C LEU A 338 27.58 1.25 11.94
N ALA A 339 28.49 0.91 11.03
CA ALA A 339 29.67 0.09 11.34
C ALA A 339 30.60 0.80 12.32
N GLN A 340 30.85 2.10 12.11
CA GLN A 340 31.67 2.91 13.01
C GLN A 340 31.05 3.03 14.40
N ASP A 341 29.72 3.24 14.47
CA ASP A 341 28.99 3.29 15.74
C ASP A 341 29.06 1.95 16.48
N LEU A 342 28.86 0.82 15.78
CA LEU A 342 28.94 -0.51 16.39
C LEU A 342 30.32 -0.83 16.95
N ILE A 343 31.40 -0.35 16.30
CA ILE A 343 32.78 -0.51 16.80
C ILE A 343 33.00 0.27 18.10
N ASN A 344 32.38 1.44 18.22
CA ASN A 344 32.58 2.39 19.33
C ASN A 344 31.75 2.09 20.58
N ARG A 345 30.67 1.30 20.46
CA ARG A 345 29.85 0.82 21.59
C ARG A 345 30.55 -0.27 22.38
#